data_AF-A0AAW8F2Y7-F1
#
_entry.id   AF-A0AAW8F2Y7-F1
#
_cell.length_a   1.000
_cell.length_b   1.000
_cell.length_c   1.000
_cell.angle_alpha   90.00
_cell.angle_beta   90.00
_cell.angle_gamma   90.00
#
_symmetry.space_group_name_H-M   'P 1'
#
loop_
_entity.id
_entity.type
_entity.pdbx_description
1 polymer ?
#
loop_
_entity_poly.entity_id
_entity_poly.type
_entity_poly.pdbx_seq_one_letter_code
_entity_poly.pdbx_strand_id
1 'polypeptide(L)'
;MKQPQNHYMVTMPDGTVPRTSGSTGAYTTVNLAEHVGQVVDHPQPGKHKWFDESAFSYFRTYTQRGVGEVLDRRCEWPVQWPVRLWIVEPLGETHTWGGQYYRHELLAHQLRVVEETEIWRAFGHRGEKVMDLIDRQLPDLARQWAAEWTADPNGTRQRYDAWSERLDDTYALSSWVHFRARYSRREAAKEVAEKLSRAAAEKALTAVGADEDAIKSISLRAWCLTAGQLMHDRICRGDYEKSIRALLLGTALETNAPVLACA
;
A
#
# COMPACT_ATOMS: atom_id res chain seq x y z
N MET A 1 -1.88 -36.03 1.16
CA MET A 1 -2.74 -34.85 0.94
C MET A 1 -1.99 -33.62 1.43
N LYS A 2 -1.82 -32.58 0.60
CA LYS A 2 -1.28 -31.30 1.07
C LYS A 2 -2.32 -30.66 2.00
N GLN A 3 -1.89 -30.12 3.14
CA GLN A 3 -2.78 -29.33 3.99
C GLN A 3 -3.33 -28.13 3.20
N PRO A 4 -4.61 -27.75 3.40
CA PRO A 4 -5.12 -26.49 2.88
C PRO A 4 -4.23 -25.36 3.39
N GLN A 5 -3.74 -24.51 2.48
CA GLN A 5 -2.97 -23.34 2.85
C GLN A 5 -3.84 -22.10 2.71
N ASN A 6 -3.94 -21.33 3.80
CA ASN A 6 -4.65 -20.06 3.80
C ASN A 6 -3.93 -19.06 2.88
N HIS A 7 -4.70 -18.52 1.94
CA HIS A 7 -4.32 -17.44 1.05
C HIS A 7 -5.17 -16.21 1.35
N TYR A 8 -4.81 -15.11 0.70
CA TYR A 8 -5.42 -13.81 0.85
C TYR A 8 -5.95 -13.33 -0.49
N MET A 9 -7.08 -12.63 -0.46
CA MET A 9 -7.68 -12.01 -1.63
C MET A 9 -8.35 -10.71 -1.22
N VAL A 10 -8.36 -9.71 -2.09
CA VAL A 10 -9.12 -8.47 -1.89
C VAL A 10 -10.34 -8.40 -2.78
N THR A 11 -11.36 -7.71 -2.28
CA THR A 11 -12.56 -7.35 -3.03
C THR A 11 -12.80 -5.85 -2.98
N MET A 12 -13.72 -5.37 -3.82
CA MET A 12 -14.29 -4.03 -3.69
C MET A 12 -14.94 -3.83 -2.31
N PRO A 13 -15.21 -2.57 -1.89
CA PRO A 13 -15.84 -2.28 -0.61
C PRO A 13 -17.20 -2.97 -0.41
N ASP A 14 -17.94 -3.28 -1.49
CA ASP A 14 -19.20 -4.00 -1.43
C ASP A 14 -19.04 -5.53 -1.28
N GLY A 15 -17.81 -6.05 -1.32
CA GLY A 15 -17.50 -7.48 -1.25
C GLY A 15 -17.38 -8.17 -2.61
N THR A 16 -17.62 -7.46 -3.72
CA THR A 16 -17.53 -8.05 -5.06
C THR A 16 -16.09 -8.29 -5.48
N VAL A 17 -15.84 -9.49 -6.02
CA VAL A 17 -14.57 -9.82 -6.66
C VAL A 17 -14.42 -8.95 -7.90
N PRO A 18 -13.34 -8.17 -8.02
CA PRO A 18 -13.23 -7.32 -9.19
C PRO A 18 -12.64 -8.11 -10.39
N ARG A 19 -12.61 -7.50 -11.57
CA ARG A 19 -12.19 -8.13 -12.85
C ARG A 19 -10.74 -8.61 -12.87
N THR A 20 -10.46 -9.68 -13.61
CA THR A 20 -9.07 -10.10 -13.88
C THR A 20 -8.37 -9.27 -14.96
N SER A 21 -9.11 -8.59 -15.84
CA SER A 21 -8.54 -7.74 -16.91
C SER A 21 -9.21 -6.37 -17.00
N GLY A 22 -8.51 -5.41 -17.63
CA GLY A 22 -8.96 -4.04 -17.88
C GLY A 22 -10.13 -3.88 -18.86
N SER A 23 -10.79 -4.98 -19.25
CA SER A 23 -12.03 -4.93 -20.04
C SER A 23 -13.07 -4.06 -19.34
N THR A 24 -13.87 -3.29 -20.09
CA THR A 24 -14.85 -2.31 -19.58
C THR A 24 -16.31 -2.77 -19.67
N GLY A 25 -16.62 -3.89 -20.36
CA GLY A 25 -17.99 -4.41 -20.54
C GLY A 25 -18.54 -5.16 -19.31
N ALA A 26 -19.85 -5.35 -19.17
CA ALA A 26 -20.41 -6.09 -18.01
C ALA A 26 -19.77 -7.48 -17.84
N TYR A 27 -19.63 -7.94 -16.59
CA TYR A 27 -19.07 -9.25 -16.24
C TYR A 27 -19.87 -9.86 -15.09
N THR A 28 -19.94 -11.18 -15.04
CA THR A 28 -20.52 -11.89 -13.90
C THR A 28 -19.46 -12.07 -12.83
N THR A 29 -19.77 -11.69 -11.59
CA THR A 29 -18.84 -11.79 -10.46
C THR A 29 -19.50 -12.44 -9.25
N VAL A 30 -18.73 -12.60 -8.18
CA VAL A 30 -19.12 -13.17 -6.89
C VAL A 30 -18.96 -12.11 -5.81
N ASN A 31 -19.89 -12.03 -4.86
CA ASN A 31 -19.71 -11.28 -3.63
C ASN A 31 -19.21 -12.20 -2.50
N LEU A 32 -17.94 -12.08 -2.08
CA LEU A 32 -17.38 -12.99 -1.07
C LEU A 32 -18.04 -12.83 0.31
N ALA A 33 -18.64 -11.67 0.58
CA ALA A 33 -19.32 -11.42 1.85
C ALA A 33 -20.58 -12.28 2.04
N GLU A 34 -21.20 -12.72 0.94
CA GLU A 34 -22.38 -13.57 0.95
C GLU A 34 -22.03 -15.06 1.12
N HIS A 35 -20.74 -15.40 1.07
CA HIS A 35 -20.26 -16.79 0.97
C HIS A 35 -19.25 -17.18 2.06
N VAL A 36 -19.16 -16.43 3.16
CA VAL A 36 -18.29 -16.80 4.30
C VAL A 36 -18.63 -18.20 4.81
N GLY A 37 -17.60 -19.04 4.96
CA GLY A 37 -17.73 -20.46 5.34
C GLY A 37 -18.10 -21.40 4.21
N GLN A 38 -18.34 -20.89 2.99
CA GLN A 38 -18.80 -21.68 1.84
C GLN A 38 -17.69 -21.89 0.81
N VAL A 39 -17.90 -22.90 -0.03
CA VAL A 39 -17.13 -23.10 -1.26
C VAL A 39 -17.83 -22.40 -2.41
N VAL A 40 -17.10 -21.58 -3.15
CA VAL A 40 -17.58 -20.80 -4.29
C VAL A 40 -16.85 -21.24 -5.54
N ASP A 41 -17.61 -21.61 -6.56
CA ASP A 41 -17.11 -21.82 -7.90
C ASP A 41 -17.02 -20.48 -8.66
N HIS A 42 -16.00 -20.37 -9.50
CA HIS A 42 -15.86 -19.22 -10.39
C HIS A 42 -17.03 -19.23 -11.39
N PRO A 43 -17.77 -18.11 -11.58
CA PRO A 43 -19.00 -18.10 -12.37
C PRO A 43 -18.76 -18.32 -13.86
N GLN A 44 -17.57 -17.96 -14.35
CA GLN A 44 -17.17 -18.09 -15.76
C GLN A 44 -15.69 -18.51 -15.85
N PRO A 45 -15.32 -19.74 -15.45
CA PRO A 45 -13.92 -20.15 -15.45
C PRO A 45 -13.38 -20.15 -16.88
N GLY A 46 -12.14 -19.70 -17.06
CA GLY A 46 -11.55 -19.55 -18.38
C GLY A 46 -11.60 -20.86 -19.19
N LYS A 47 -12.10 -20.79 -20.44
CA LYS A 47 -12.39 -22.01 -21.24
C LYS A 47 -11.13 -22.69 -21.77
N HIS A 48 -10.07 -21.93 -21.99
CA HIS A 48 -8.84 -22.41 -22.62
C HIS A 48 -7.62 -21.72 -22.01
N LYS A 49 -7.00 -22.36 -20.99
CA LYS A 49 -5.80 -21.97 -20.23
C LYS A 49 -6.11 -21.09 -19.00
N TRP A 50 -5.29 -21.28 -17.95
CA TRP A 50 -5.22 -20.48 -16.72
C TRP A 50 -4.93 -18.98 -16.92
N PHE A 51 -4.77 -18.55 -18.18
CA PHE A 51 -4.32 -17.23 -18.57
C PHE A 51 -5.19 -16.63 -19.69
N ASP A 52 -6.45 -17.05 -19.80
CA ASP A 52 -7.32 -16.30 -20.70
C ASP A 52 -7.55 -14.90 -20.10
N GLU A 53 -7.26 -13.87 -20.90
CA GLU A 53 -7.36 -12.47 -20.49
C GLU A 53 -8.81 -11.96 -20.52
N SER A 54 -9.80 -12.87 -20.41
CA SER A 54 -11.19 -12.47 -20.30
C SER A 54 -11.44 -11.66 -19.02
N ALA A 55 -12.58 -10.96 -18.99
CA ALA A 55 -12.86 -9.94 -17.97
C ALA A 55 -12.82 -10.49 -16.54
N PHE A 56 -13.23 -11.75 -16.33
CA PHE A 56 -13.08 -12.47 -15.06
C PHE A 56 -12.93 -13.95 -15.40
N SER A 57 -11.73 -14.50 -15.20
CA SER A 57 -11.42 -15.89 -15.60
C SER A 57 -10.90 -16.77 -14.47
N TYR A 58 -10.40 -16.17 -13.40
CA TYR A 58 -9.90 -16.88 -12.23
C TYR A 58 -9.95 -16.00 -10.98
N PHE A 59 -9.99 -16.61 -9.82
CA PHE A 59 -9.68 -15.94 -8.56
C PHE A 59 -8.17 -15.81 -8.41
N ARG A 60 -7.68 -14.57 -8.23
CA ARG A 60 -6.27 -14.31 -7.91
C ARG A 60 -6.11 -14.25 -6.40
N THR A 61 -5.35 -15.18 -5.85
CA THR A 61 -5.09 -15.29 -4.41
C THR A 61 -3.59 -15.18 -4.11
N TYR A 62 -3.26 -14.80 -2.90
CA TYR A 62 -1.90 -14.50 -2.50
C TYR A 62 -1.52 -15.29 -1.25
N THR A 63 -0.37 -15.94 -1.28
CA THR A 63 0.16 -16.64 -0.09
C THR A 63 0.37 -15.65 1.06
N GLN A 64 0.46 -16.13 2.29
CA GLN A 64 0.79 -15.30 3.46
C GLN A 64 2.07 -14.46 3.28
N ARG A 65 3.08 -14.99 2.57
CA ARG A 65 4.34 -14.25 2.29
C ARG A 65 4.18 -13.16 1.23
N GLY A 66 3.16 -13.25 0.38
CA GLY A 66 2.86 -12.29 -0.68
C GLY A 66 1.61 -11.45 -0.42
N VAL A 67 1.09 -11.44 0.81
CA VAL A 67 -0.12 -10.70 1.16
C VAL A 67 0.00 -9.20 0.83
N GLY A 68 1.20 -8.62 0.81
CA GLY A 68 1.38 -7.23 0.42
C GLY A 68 1.27 -6.94 -1.08
N GLU A 69 1.26 -7.98 -1.91
CA GLU A 69 0.98 -7.87 -3.34
C GLU A 69 -0.51 -8.08 -3.65
N VAL A 70 -1.35 -8.40 -2.66
CA VAL A 70 -2.81 -8.53 -2.86
C VAL A 70 -3.45 -7.22 -3.33
N LEU A 71 -2.79 -6.10 -3.05
CA LEU A 71 -3.21 -4.74 -3.43
C LEU A 71 -2.79 -4.35 -4.85
N ASP A 72 -2.17 -5.27 -5.58
CA ASP A 72 -1.60 -5.01 -6.90
C ASP A 72 -2.68 -4.59 -7.90
N ARG A 73 -2.35 -3.54 -8.64
CA ARG A 73 -3.21 -2.87 -9.61
C ARG A 73 -2.82 -3.16 -11.06
N ARG A 74 -1.86 -4.05 -11.29
CA ARG A 74 -1.35 -4.41 -12.63
C ARG A 74 -2.43 -4.92 -13.60
N CYS A 75 -3.63 -5.29 -13.11
CA CYS A 75 -4.76 -5.71 -13.93
C CYS A 75 -5.76 -4.59 -14.30
N GLU A 76 -5.40 -3.31 -14.15
CA GLU A 76 -6.19 -2.15 -14.65
C GLU A 76 -7.62 -2.02 -14.11
N TRP A 77 -7.90 -2.62 -12.95
CA TRP A 77 -9.11 -2.34 -12.20
C TRP A 77 -8.94 -1.13 -11.27
N PRO A 78 -9.91 -0.20 -11.19
CA PRO A 78 -9.89 0.84 -10.17
C PRO A 78 -10.17 0.18 -8.81
N VAL A 79 -9.12 -0.11 -8.06
CA VAL A 79 -9.24 -0.48 -6.65
C VAL A 79 -9.79 0.73 -5.90
N GLN A 80 -11.10 0.75 -5.66
CA GLN A 80 -11.73 1.74 -4.81
C GLN A 80 -11.36 1.44 -3.36
N TRP A 81 -10.65 2.36 -2.73
CA TRP A 81 -10.43 2.30 -1.29
C TRP A 81 -11.68 2.78 -0.55
N PRO A 82 -12.09 2.16 0.57
CA PRO A 82 -11.48 1.00 1.21
C PRO A 82 -11.75 -0.31 0.46
N VAL A 83 -10.82 -1.26 0.54
CA VAL A 83 -11.04 -2.64 0.08
C VAL A 83 -11.27 -3.56 1.27
N ARG A 84 -11.85 -4.73 1.01
CA ARG A 84 -12.00 -5.80 2.01
C ARG A 84 -10.96 -6.88 1.77
N LEU A 85 -10.41 -7.45 2.83
CA LEU A 85 -9.41 -8.51 2.77
C LEU A 85 -10.00 -9.81 3.30
N TRP A 86 -9.80 -10.89 2.56
CA TRP A 86 -10.38 -12.20 2.85
C TRP A 86 -9.28 -13.22 3.04
N ILE A 87 -9.49 -14.12 3.99
CA ILE A 87 -8.76 -15.38 4.08
C ILE A 87 -9.54 -16.42 3.29
N VAL A 88 -8.87 -17.07 2.35
CA VAL A 88 -9.48 -18.06 1.44
C VAL A 88 -8.60 -19.30 1.32
N GLU A 89 -9.21 -20.43 1.05
CA GLU A 89 -8.49 -21.65 0.65
C GLU A 89 -8.73 -21.85 -0.86
N PRO A 90 -7.71 -21.75 -1.71
CA PRO A 90 -7.83 -22.11 -3.12
C PRO A 90 -7.98 -23.63 -3.25
N LEU A 91 -9.03 -24.05 -3.94
CA LEU A 91 -9.41 -25.45 -4.13
C LEU A 91 -9.32 -25.86 -5.61
N GLY A 92 -9.28 -27.18 -5.82
CA GLY A 92 -9.26 -27.77 -7.16
C GLY A 92 -7.90 -27.63 -7.86
N GLU A 93 -7.95 -27.56 -9.20
CA GLU A 93 -6.77 -27.24 -10.00
C GLU A 93 -6.38 -25.78 -9.74
N THR A 94 -5.07 -25.50 -9.67
CA THR A 94 -4.54 -24.16 -9.39
C THR A 94 -3.30 -23.91 -10.24
N HIS A 95 -2.99 -22.64 -10.50
CA HIS A 95 -1.83 -22.26 -11.30
C HIS A 95 -1.17 -20.97 -10.83
N THR A 96 0.05 -20.66 -11.28
CA THR A 96 0.73 -19.40 -10.92
C THR A 96 0.90 -18.52 -12.16
N TRP A 97 0.66 -17.21 -12.05
CA TRP A 97 0.65 -16.27 -13.19
C TRP A 97 2.03 -16.05 -13.87
N GLY A 98 3.05 -16.87 -13.57
CA GLY A 98 4.37 -16.77 -14.21
C GLY A 98 5.43 -17.71 -13.65
N GLY A 99 5.01 -18.91 -13.21
CA GLY A 99 5.91 -19.95 -12.72
C GLY A 99 6.79 -19.48 -11.56
N GLN A 100 8.10 -19.38 -11.79
CA GLN A 100 9.09 -19.07 -10.76
C GLN A 100 9.07 -17.62 -10.25
N TYR A 101 8.53 -16.67 -11.02
CA TYR A 101 8.61 -15.23 -10.69
C TYR A 101 7.49 -14.75 -9.76
N TYR A 102 6.32 -15.41 -9.80
CA TYR A 102 5.12 -15.09 -9.00
C TYR A 102 4.66 -16.26 -8.14
N ARG A 103 5.60 -16.97 -7.49
CA ARG A 103 5.27 -18.11 -6.60
C ARG A 103 4.33 -17.78 -5.43
N HIS A 104 4.12 -16.50 -5.16
CA HIS A 104 3.26 -16.00 -4.10
C HIS A 104 1.84 -15.71 -4.59
N GLU A 105 1.60 -15.71 -5.90
CA GLU A 105 0.30 -15.55 -6.54
C GLU A 105 -0.20 -16.90 -7.02
N LEU A 106 -1.41 -17.27 -6.64
CA LEU A 106 -2.07 -18.51 -7.03
C LEU A 106 -3.44 -18.21 -7.60
N LEU A 107 -3.69 -18.74 -8.79
CA LEU A 107 -4.93 -18.66 -9.51
C LEU A 107 -5.75 -19.91 -9.19
N ALA A 108 -7.05 -19.73 -8.94
CA ALA A 108 -7.98 -20.81 -8.67
C ALA A 108 -9.33 -20.56 -9.36
N HIS A 109 -10.04 -21.63 -9.71
CA HIS A 109 -11.42 -21.56 -10.17
C HIS A 109 -12.43 -21.93 -9.07
N GLN A 110 -11.95 -22.31 -7.90
CA GLN A 110 -12.77 -22.61 -6.75
C GLN A 110 -12.07 -22.10 -5.48
N LEU A 111 -12.82 -21.48 -4.58
CA LEU A 111 -12.33 -21.00 -3.29
C LEU A 111 -13.24 -21.51 -2.18
N ARG A 112 -12.68 -21.86 -1.03
CA ARG A 112 -13.41 -21.77 0.24
C ARG A 112 -13.17 -20.39 0.84
N VAL A 113 -14.22 -19.63 1.11
CA VAL A 113 -14.11 -18.36 1.84
C VAL A 113 -14.08 -18.69 3.32
N VAL A 114 -12.97 -18.41 4.00
CA VAL A 114 -12.80 -18.75 5.41
C VAL A 114 -13.41 -17.66 6.27
N GLU A 115 -12.88 -16.45 6.17
CA GLU A 115 -13.33 -15.29 6.94
C GLU A 115 -12.87 -13.98 6.28
N GLU A 116 -13.54 -12.89 6.63
CA GLU A 116 -12.99 -11.55 6.43
C GLU A 116 -11.91 -11.27 7.48
N THR A 117 -10.89 -10.50 7.10
CA THR A 117 -9.85 -10.09 8.04
C THR A 117 -9.44 -8.64 7.80
N GLU A 118 -8.71 -8.10 8.76
CA GLU A 118 -8.33 -6.70 8.76
C GLU A 118 -7.39 -6.34 7.59
N ILE A 119 -7.76 -5.31 6.82
CA ILE A 119 -7.01 -4.87 5.63
C ILE A 119 -5.57 -4.47 5.94
N TRP A 120 -5.30 -4.01 7.17
CA TRP A 120 -3.97 -3.61 7.58
C TRP A 120 -2.94 -4.75 7.41
N ARG A 121 -3.36 -6.03 7.42
CA ARG A 121 -2.47 -7.18 7.19
C ARG A 121 -1.76 -7.13 5.84
N ALA A 122 -2.35 -6.51 4.82
CA ALA A 122 -1.71 -6.32 3.51
C ALA A 122 -0.45 -5.42 3.59
N PHE A 123 -0.36 -4.54 4.58
CA PHE A 123 0.84 -3.69 4.76
C PHE A 123 1.95 -4.40 5.56
N GLY A 124 1.77 -5.68 5.89
CA GLY A 124 2.75 -6.51 6.56
C GLY A 124 2.73 -6.35 8.08
N HIS A 125 3.85 -6.68 8.73
CA HIS A 125 3.90 -6.84 10.19
C HIS A 125 3.53 -5.56 10.99
N ARG A 126 3.81 -4.39 10.43
CA ARG A 126 3.46 -3.09 11.02
C ARG A 126 2.23 -2.46 10.40
N GLY A 127 1.45 -3.23 9.64
CA GLY A 127 0.37 -2.67 8.86
C GLY A 127 -0.67 -1.93 9.69
N GLU A 128 -0.99 -2.43 10.89
CA GLU A 128 -1.88 -1.74 11.83
C GLU A 128 -1.36 -0.33 12.18
N LYS A 129 -0.06 -0.20 12.45
CA LYS A 129 0.58 1.10 12.73
C LYS A 129 0.62 2.01 11.50
N VAL A 130 0.76 1.43 10.30
CA VAL A 130 0.71 2.19 9.05
C VAL A 130 -0.69 2.75 8.84
N MET A 131 -1.73 1.94 9.01
CA MET A 131 -3.12 2.39 8.87
C MET A 131 -3.50 3.39 9.97
N ASP A 132 -3.10 3.16 11.22
CA ASP A 132 -3.34 4.11 12.32
C ASP A 132 -2.65 5.47 12.07
N LEU A 133 -1.40 5.45 11.58
CA LEU A 133 -0.71 6.65 11.15
C LEU A 133 -1.50 7.38 10.06
N ILE A 134 -1.94 6.68 9.01
CA ILE A 134 -2.63 7.29 7.88
C ILE A 134 -3.99 7.86 8.29
N ASP A 135 -4.82 7.06 8.96
CA ASP A 135 -6.23 7.38 9.19
C ASP A 135 -6.42 8.32 10.39
N ARG A 136 -5.56 8.24 11.41
CA ARG A 136 -5.74 8.95 12.68
C ARG A 136 -4.71 10.05 12.92
N GLN A 137 -3.44 9.80 12.63
CA GLN A 137 -2.36 10.72 13.03
C GLN A 137 -2.03 11.75 11.95
N LEU A 138 -1.94 11.34 10.67
CA LEU A 138 -1.55 12.22 9.57
C LEU A 138 -2.44 13.46 9.42
N PRO A 139 -3.78 13.41 9.58
CA PRO A 139 -4.59 14.62 9.48
C PRO A 139 -4.21 15.69 10.51
N ASP A 140 -3.90 15.29 11.74
CA ASP A 140 -3.51 16.23 12.80
C ASP A 140 -2.07 16.74 12.59
N LEU A 141 -1.15 15.84 12.25
CA LEU A 141 0.23 16.20 11.89
C LEU A 141 0.28 17.16 10.69
N ALA A 142 -0.53 16.92 9.66
CA ALA A 142 -0.60 17.79 8.49
C ALA A 142 -1.07 19.21 8.85
N ARG A 143 -2.07 19.34 9.73
CA ARG A 143 -2.51 20.66 10.22
C ARG A 143 -1.44 21.33 11.07
N GLN A 144 -0.72 20.58 11.89
CA GLN A 144 0.41 21.11 12.65
C GLN A 144 1.51 21.64 11.72
N TRP A 145 1.94 20.83 10.75
CA TRP A 145 2.97 21.22 9.78
C TRP A 145 2.53 22.40 8.90
N ALA A 146 1.24 22.51 8.60
CA ALA A 146 0.69 23.69 7.93
C ALA A 146 0.78 24.94 8.81
N ALA A 147 0.49 24.83 10.10
CA ALA A 147 0.65 25.95 11.03
C ALA A 147 2.13 26.38 11.17
N GLU A 148 3.06 25.42 11.21
CA GLU A 148 4.52 25.68 11.15
C GLU A 148 4.91 26.41 9.86
N TRP A 149 4.37 25.97 8.72
CA TRP A 149 4.58 26.61 7.43
C TRP A 149 4.03 28.03 7.39
N THR A 150 2.82 28.27 7.91
CA THR A 150 2.24 29.62 7.97
C THR A 150 3.01 30.54 8.91
N ALA A 151 3.56 30.03 10.00
CA ALA A 151 4.33 30.83 10.97
C ALA A 151 5.69 31.28 10.41
N ASP A 152 6.34 30.45 9.59
CA ASP A 152 7.60 30.78 8.89
C ASP A 152 7.65 30.12 7.51
N PRO A 153 7.03 30.73 6.48
CA PRO A 153 6.94 30.11 5.15
C PRO A 153 8.31 29.95 4.50
N ASN A 154 9.19 30.93 4.64
CA ASN A 154 10.50 30.93 3.98
C ASN A 154 11.45 29.95 4.65
N GLY A 155 11.57 29.97 5.98
CA GLY A 155 12.45 29.05 6.69
C GLY A 155 11.93 27.62 6.68
N THR A 156 10.61 27.42 6.68
CA THR A 156 10.04 26.08 6.51
C THR A 156 10.27 25.54 5.10
N ARG A 157 10.07 26.35 4.04
CA ARG A 157 10.39 25.96 2.67
C ARG A 157 11.85 25.55 2.52
N GLN A 158 12.78 26.37 3.00
CA GLN A 158 14.22 26.07 2.93
C GLN A 158 14.58 24.76 3.66
N ARG A 159 13.96 24.48 4.83
CA ARG A 159 14.14 23.22 5.55
C ARG A 159 13.61 22.01 4.78
N TYR A 160 12.44 22.14 4.16
CA TYR A 160 11.85 21.07 3.35
C TYR A 160 12.65 20.81 2.08
N ASP A 161 13.15 21.86 1.41
CA ASP A 161 13.99 21.73 0.22
C ASP A 161 15.29 20.98 0.56
N ALA A 162 16.01 21.41 1.61
CA ALA A 162 17.25 20.75 2.05
C ALA A 162 17.01 19.29 2.51
N TRP A 163 15.87 19.01 3.14
CA TRP A 163 15.50 17.64 3.51
C TRP A 163 15.16 16.79 2.28
N SER A 164 14.44 17.34 1.29
CA SER A 164 14.11 16.66 0.05
C SER A 164 15.36 16.33 -0.78
N GLU A 165 16.30 17.26 -0.88
CA GLU A 165 17.59 17.03 -1.56
C GLU A 165 18.33 15.85 -0.92
N ARG A 166 18.35 15.78 0.42
CA ARG A 166 18.94 14.64 1.12
C ARG A 166 18.22 13.32 0.88
N LEU A 167 16.89 13.33 0.72
CA LEU A 167 16.13 12.12 0.36
C LEU A 167 16.55 11.60 -1.01
N ASP A 168 16.75 12.51 -1.96
CA ASP A 168 17.15 12.19 -3.33
C ASP A 168 18.59 11.69 -3.38
N ASP A 169 19.53 12.39 -2.74
CA ASP A 169 20.95 12.02 -2.65
C ASP A 169 21.16 10.63 -2.04
N THR A 170 20.32 10.28 -1.06
CA THR A 170 20.39 8.99 -0.38
C THR A 170 19.55 7.90 -1.03
N TYR A 171 18.79 8.25 -2.08
CA TYR A 171 17.84 7.37 -2.76
C TYR A 171 16.87 6.68 -1.78
N ALA A 172 16.45 7.40 -0.74
CA ALA A 172 15.69 6.83 0.38
C ALA A 172 14.37 6.20 -0.09
N LEU A 173 13.62 6.90 -0.95
CA LEU A 173 12.37 6.38 -1.52
C LEU A 173 12.62 5.51 -2.77
N SER A 174 13.38 6.04 -3.73
CA SER A 174 13.55 5.46 -5.06
C SER A 174 14.35 4.16 -5.09
N SER A 175 15.27 3.96 -4.14
CA SER A 175 16.07 2.73 -4.02
C SER A 175 15.71 1.98 -2.75
N TRP A 176 15.94 2.56 -1.58
CA TRP A 176 15.82 1.83 -0.30
C TRP A 176 14.41 1.32 -0.06
N VAL A 177 13.41 2.19 -0.07
CA VAL A 177 12.02 1.77 0.12
C VAL A 177 11.55 0.89 -1.04
N HIS A 178 11.84 1.28 -2.29
CA HIS A 178 11.43 0.50 -3.47
C HIS A 178 11.94 -0.96 -3.43
N PHE A 179 13.26 -1.17 -3.33
CA PHE A 179 13.83 -2.51 -3.34
C PHE A 179 13.46 -3.31 -2.09
N ARG A 180 13.39 -2.67 -0.91
CA ARG A 180 12.96 -3.37 0.32
C ARG A 180 11.50 -3.81 0.25
N ALA A 181 10.62 -2.99 -0.33
CA ALA A 181 9.23 -3.36 -0.57
C ALA A 181 9.15 -4.53 -1.55
N ARG A 182 9.84 -4.45 -2.69
CA ARG A 182 9.85 -5.51 -3.71
C ARG A 182 10.38 -6.85 -3.20
N TYR A 183 11.52 -6.86 -2.50
CA TYR A 183 12.07 -8.10 -1.93
C TYR A 183 11.24 -8.67 -0.79
N SER A 184 10.46 -7.82 -0.10
CA SER A 184 9.56 -8.24 0.97
C SER A 184 8.14 -8.54 0.52
N ARG A 185 7.86 -8.48 -0.81
CA ARG A 185 6.53 -8.67 -1.40
C ARG A 185 5.47 -7.71 -0.84
N ARG A 186 5.84 -6.43 -0.80
CA ARG A 186 5.00 -5.30 -0.34
C ARG A 186 5.01 -4.14 -1.33
N GLU A 187 5.30 -4.40 -2.61
CA GLU A 187 5.39 -3.33 -3.61
C GLU A 187 4.03 -2.67 -3.84
N ALA A 188 2.97 -3.48 -4.04
CA ALA A 188 1.62 -2.93 -4.15
C ALA A 188 1.15 -2.23 -2.86
N ALA A 189 1.44 -2.80 -1.69
CA ALA A 189 1.14 -2.16 -0.41
C ALA A 189 1.87 -0.81 -0.24
N LYS A 190 3.12 -0.69 -0.70
CA LYS A 190 3.86 0.59 -0.74
C LYS A 190 3.13 1.63 -1.60
N GLU A 191 2.69 1.25 -2.80
CA GLU A 191 1.98 2.17 -3.70
C GLU A 191 0.63 2.63 -3.14
N VAL A 192 -0.11 1.71 -2.50
CA VAL A 192 -1.36 2.08 -1.83
C VAL A 192 -1.09 2.98 -0.62
N ALA A 193 -0.08 2.68 0.20
CA ALA A 193 0.30 3.51 1.33
C ALA A 193 0.69 4.93 0.90
N GLU A 194 1.41 5.07 -0.21
CA GLU A 194 1.73 6.38 -0.80
C GLU A 194 0.47 7.16 -1.16
N LYS A 195 -0.44 6.55 -1.93
CA LYS A 195 -1.68 7.20 -2.34
C LYS A 195 -2.54 7.63 -1.14
N LEU A 196 -2.69 6.75 -0.16
CA LEU A 196 -3.52 7.02 1.02
C LEU A 196 -2.92 8.09 1.92
N SER A 197 -1.61 8.02 2.19
CA SER A 197 -0.93 9.01 3.05
C SER A 197 -0.94 10.41 2.43
N ARG A 198 -0.69 10.53 1.12
CA ARG A 198 -0.78 11.80 0.39
C ARG A 198 -2.21 12.34 0.41
N ALA A 199 -3.21 11.52 0.08
CA ALA A 199 -4.60 11.94 0.09
C ALA A 199 -5.09 12.37 1.48
N ALA A 200 -4.67 11.69 2.54
CA ALA A 200 -4.99 12.07 3.92
C ALA A 200 -4.41 13.44 4.29
N ALA A 201 -3.14 13.68 3.94
CA ALA A 201 -2.48 14.96 4.15
C ALA A 201 -3.13 16.07 3.31
N GLU A 202 -3.29 15.86 1.99
CA GLU A 202 -3.93 16.82 1.08
C GLU A 202 -5.30 17.25 1.57
N LYS A 203 -6.16 16.28 1.95
CA LYS A 203 -7.49 16.58 2.50
C LYS A 203 -7.42 17.47 3.74
N ALA A 204 -6.51 17.19 4.66
CA ALA A 204 -6.34 17.99 5.88
C ALA A 204 -5.80 19.40 5.59
N LEU A 205 -4.88 19.52 4.63
CA LEU A 205 -4.25 20.78 4.21
C LEU A 205 -5.23 21.69 3.45
N THR A 206 -6.03 21.12 2.54
CA THR A 206 -7.09 21.84 1.85
C THR A 206 -8.13 22.38 2.85
N ALA A 207 -8.46 21.61 3.89
CA ALA A 207 -9.42 22.05 4.91
C ALA A 207 -8.96 23.27 5.72
N VAL A 208 -7.64 23.52 5.81
CA VAL A 208 -7.07 24.70 6.47
C VAL A 208 -6.62 25.79 5.50
N GLY A 209 -6.89 25.63 4.20
CA GLY A 209 -6.54 26.62 3.18
C GLY A 209 -5.04 26.75 2.93
N ALA A 210 -4.26 25.68 3.10
CA ALA A 210 -2.83 25.67 2.80
C ALA A 210 -2.58 25.95 1.31
N ASP A 211 -1.49 26.66 1.00
CA ASP A 211 -1.06 26.92 -0.38
C ASP A 211 -0.51 25.66 -1.06
N GLU A 212 -0.36 25.71 -2.39
CA GLU A 212 0.07 24.57 -3.22
C GLU A 212 1.48 24.06 -2.86
N ASP A 213 2.40 24.96 -2.51
CA ASP A 213 3.77 24.58 -2.12
C ASP A 213 3.78 23.86 -0.77
N ALA A 214 2.97 24.33 0.19
CA ALA A 214 2.75 23.67 1.46
C ALA A 214 2.13 22.27 1.25
N ILE A 215 1.11 22.16 0.39
CA ILE A 215 0.47 20.89 0.06
C ILE A 215 1.48 19.90 -0.49
N LYS A 216 2.24 20.30 -1.52
CA LYS A 216 3.25 19.43 -2.15
C LYS A 216 4.30 18.94 -1.15
N SER A 217 4.86 19.86 -0.36
CA SER A 217 5.95 19.59 0.58
C SER A 217 5.49 18.72 1.75
N ILE A 218 4.33 19.03 2.32
CA ILE A 218 3.79 18.30 3.46
C ILE A 218 3.28 16.92 3.04
N SER A 219 2.69 16.78 1.84
CA SER A 219 2.31 15.46 1.31
C SER A 219 3.51 14.55 1.05
N LEU A 220 4.65 15.11 0.63
CA LEU A 220 5.91 14.35 0.56
C LEU A 220 6.37 13.88 1.95
N ARG A 221 6.29 14.74 2.98
CA ARG A 221 6.60 14.37 4.37
C ARG A 221 5.68 13.27 4.89
N ALA A 222 4.38 13.37 4.63
CA ALA A 222 3.40 12.35 4.99
C ALA A 222 3.72 10.99 4.35
N TRP A 223 4.09 10.98 3.06
CA TRP A 223 4.54 9.78 2.39
C TRP A 223 5.81 9.21 3.01
N CYS A 224 6.84 10.02 3.22
CA CYS A 224 8.11 9.57 3.80
C CYS A 224 7.92 8.94 5.19
N LEU A 225 7.12 9.58 6.04
CA LEU A 225 6.80 9.08 7.37
C LEU A 225 6.11 7.71 7.30
N THR A 226 5.14 7.57 6.39
CA THR A 226 4.42 6.33 6.13
C THR A 226 5.34 5.23 5.59
N ALA A 227 6.20 5.56 4.62
CA ALA A 227 7.19 4.64 4.06
C ALA A 227 8.18 4.17 5.13
N GLY A 228 8.63 5.07 6.00
CA GLY A 228 9.48 4.78 7.15
C GLY A 228 8.83 3.80 8.13
N GLN A 229 7.53 3.96 8.42
CA GLN A 229 6.78 3.00 9.25
C GLN A 229 6.58 1.66 8.55
N LEU A 230 6.20 1.67 7.27
CA LEU A 230 5.94 0.48 6.47
C LEU A 230 7.19 -0.41 6.33
N MET A 231 8.36 0.21 6.18
CA MET A 231 9.64 -0.46 5.99
C MET A 231 10.48 -0.53 7.27
N HIS A 232 9.94 -0.17 8.44
CA HIS A 232 10.71 -0.15 9.69
C HIS A 232 11.31 -1.52 10.04
N ASP A 233 10.63 -2.63 9.72
CA ASP A 233 11.15 -4.00 9.94
C ASP A 233 12.20 -4.42 8.90
N ARG A 234 12.44 -3.60 7.87
CA ARG A 234 13.27 -3.93 6.69
C ARG A 234 14.45 -2.99 6.45
N ILE A 235 14.36 -1.75 6.95
CA ILE A 235 15.43 -0.75 6.95
C ILE A 235 15.85 -0.55 8.41
N CYS A 236 16.66 -1.47 8.94
CA CYS A 236 16.97 -1.51 10.37
C CYS A 236 18.31 -2.13 10.75
N ARG A 237 19.06 -2.68 9.78
CA ARG A 237 20.29 -3.43 10.00
C ARG A 237 21.48 -2.55 9.62
N GLY A 238 22.12 -1.97 10.63
CA GLY A 238 23.31 -1.13 10.48
C GLY A 238 23.02 0.37 10.55
N ASP A 239 24.06 1.16 10.81
CA ASP A 239 23.90 2.59 11.13
C ASP A 239 23.48 3.42 9.93
N TYR A 240 23.89 3.03 8.72
CA TYR A 240 23.42 3.66 7.48
C TYR A 240 21.92 3.43 7.26
N GLU A 241 21.41 2.21 7.43
CA GLU A 241 19.95 1.98 7.32
C GLU A 241 19.17 2.76 8.38
N LYS A 242 19.71 2.86 9.60
CA LYS A 242 19.09 3.70 10.65
C LYS A 242 19.05 5.17 10.23
N SER A 243 20.08 5.69 9.56
CA SER A 243 20.09 7.09 9.10
C SER A 243 19.08 7.31 7.97
N ILE A 244 18.95 6.38 7.02
CA ILE A 244 17.89 6.42 5.99
C ILE A 244 16.51 6.42 6.65
N ARG A 245 16.28 5.55 7.63
CA ARG A 245 15.00 5.52 8.34
C ARG A 245 14.73 6.80 9.12
N ALA A 246 15.72 7.36 9.81
CA ALA A 246 15.57 8.64 10.52
C ALA A 246 15.23 9.79 9.54
N LEU A 247 15.84 9.77 8.35
CA LEU A 247 15.52 10.71 7.28
C LEU A 247 14.07 10.58 6.81
N LEU A 248 13.59 9.34 6.59
CA LEU A 248 12.19 9.06 6.22
C LEU A 248 11.20 9.48 7.32
N LEU A 249 11.54 9.29 8.59
CA LEU A 249 10.71 9.71 9.72
C LEU A 249 10.71 11.23 9.94
N GLY A 250 11.50 11.99 9.18
CA GLY A 250 11.51 13.45 9.23
C GLY A 250 12.32 14.03 10.41
N THR A 251 13.21 13.26 11.04
CA THR A 251 14.01 13.75 12.18
C THR A 251 14.84 15.00 11.83
N ALA A 252 15.28 15.13 10.57
CA ALA A 252 16.00 16.31 10.09
C ALA A 252 15.14 17.58 10.02
N LEU A 253 13.81 17.45 9.99
CA LEU A 253 12.85 18.56 10.01
C LEU A 253 12.52 19.02 11.44
N GLU A 254 12.81 18.20 12.45
CA GLU A 254 12.59 18.50 13.88
C GLU A 254 13.70 19.38 14.47
N THR A 255 14.88 19.42 13.85
CA THR A 255 15.93 20.37 14.19
C THR A 255 15.58 21.76 13.66
N ASN A 256 15.32 22.70 14.57
CA ASN A 256 15.47 24.12 14.26
C ASN A 256 16.87 24.30 13.63
N ALA A 257 16.92 24.73 12.37
CA ALA A 257 18.18 25.12 11.76
C ALA A 257 18.82 26.18 12.67
N PRO A 258 20.16 26.14 12.89
CA PRO A 258 20.80 27.13 13.73
C PRO A 258 20.50 28.50 13.14
N VAL A 259 19.93 29.37 13.96
CA VAL A 259 19.88 30.82 13.70
C VAL A 259 21.31 31.19 13.33
N LEU A 260 21.54 31.51 12.05
CA LEU A 260 22.77 32.16 11.63
C LEU A 260 22.79 33.46 12.42
N ALA A 261 23.57 33.46 13.50
CA ALA A 261 23.95 34.68 14.18
C ALA A 261 24.74 35.51 13.16
N CYS A 262 24.07 36.51 12.58
CA CYS A 262 24.78 37.64 12.01
C CYS A 262 25.56 38.29 13.15
N ALA A 263 26.87 38.24 13.06
CA ALA A 263 27.80 39.23 13.62
C ALA A 263 28.67 39.72 12.47
#